data_AF-G5JH86-F1
#
_entry.id   AF-G5JH86-F1
#
_cell.length_a   1.000
_cell.length_b   1.000
_cell.length_c   1.000
_cell.angle_alpha   90.00
_cell.angle_beta   90.00
_cell.angle_gamma   90.00
#
_symmetry.space_group_name_H-M   'P 1'
#
loop_
_entity.id
_entity.type
_entity.pdbx_description
1 polymer ?
#
loop_
_entity_poly.entity_id
_entity_poly.type
_entity_poly.pdbx_seq_one_letter_code
_entity_poly.pdbx_strand_id
1 'polypeptide(L)'
;MFNIDDIKSIKKAIRVDHDFDDDLIKYVYLPSAIKEVKTAVSLKEDAPFFFNNTVFNLAVLNIVAHHYDNRSTTSNEQSFDMPSSSMKLVQTLRSDLVKWRQDNIEVTNNEP
;
A
#
# COMPACT_ATOMS: atom_id res chain seq x y z
N MET A 1 -7.37 4.05 16.23
CA MET A 1 -6.47 3.13 15.50
C MET A 1 -6.66 3.39 14.02
N PHE A 2 -5.59 3.47 13.23
CA PHE A 2 -5.71 3.67 11.77
C PHE A 2 -6.22 2.39 11.11
N ASN A 3 -7.18 2.51 10.19
CA ASN A 3 -7.69 1.40 9.39
C ASN A 3 -7.61 1.78 7.91
N ILE A 4 -6.95 0.95 7.10
CA ILE A 4 -6.77 1.21 5.67
C ILE A 4 -8.04 0.99 4.85
N ASP A 5 -9.05 0.32 5.40
CA ASP A 5 -10.36 0.13 4.76
C ASP A 5 -11.38 1.22 5.13
N ASP A 6 -11.03 2.12 6.06
CA ASP A 6 -11.86 3.25 6.47
C ASP A 6 -11.52 4.51 5.68
N ILE A 7 -12.50 5.01 4.90
CA ILE A 7 -12.33 6.21 4.07
C ILE A 7 -11.94 7.44 4.88
N LYS A 8 -12.42 7.59 6.13
CA LYS A 8 -12.05 8.74 6.98
C LYS A 8 -10.58 8.68 7.38
N SER A 9 -10.09 7.49 7.71
CA SER A 9 -8.68 7.24 8.02
C SER A 9 -7.78 7.52 6.82
N ILE A 10 -8.17 7.09 5.62
CA ILE A 10 -7.44 7.36 4.38
C ILE A 10 -7.39 8.87 4.09
N LYS A 11 -8.55 9.54 4.04
CA LYS A 11 -8.64 10.98 3.79
C LYS A 11 -7.77 11.79 4.74
N LYS A 12 -7.81 11.46 6.03
CA LYS A 12 -6.94 12.09 7.04
C LYS A 12 -5.45 11.89 6.73
N ALA A 13 -5.05 10.72 6.26
CA ALA A 13 -3.67 10.42 5.92
C ALA A 13 -3.18 11.18 4.67
N ILE A 14 -4.05 11.35 3.67
CA ILE A 14 -3.74 12.05 2.40
C ILE A 14 -4.15 13.54 2.41
N ARG A 15 -4.61 14.06 3.57
CA ARG A 15 -5.00 15.46 3.79
C ARG A 15 -6.19 15.94 2.92
N VAL A 16 -7.15 15.06 2.67
CA VAL A 16 -8.43 15.40 2.03
C VAL A 16 -9.46 15.69 3.12
N ASP A 17 -10.15 16.81 3.03
CA ASP A 17 -11.11 17.31 4.04
C ASP A 17 -12.56 17.40 3.54
N HIS A 18 -12.82 16.90 2.34
CA HIS A 18 -14.14 16.86 1.71
C HIS A 18 -14.52 15.45 1.24
N ASP A 19 -15.76 15.30 0.77
CA ASP A 19 -16.34 13.98 0.45
C ASP A 19 -16.55 13.75 -1.07
N PHE A 20 -16.24 14.75 -1.92
CA PHE A 20 -16.50 14.69 -3.37
C PHE A 20 -15.89 13.49 -4.10
N ASP A 21 -14.75 12.99 -3.62
CA ASP A 21 -14.00 11.91 -4.27
C ASP A 21 -14.01 10.62 -3.44
N ASP A 22 -14.89 10.47 -2.44
CA ASP A 22 -14.91 9.31 -1.54
C ASP A 22 -15.02 7.99 -2.32
N ASP A 23 -15.90 7.95 -3.32
CA ASP A 23 -16.09 6.77 -4.16
C ASP A 23 -14.85 6.48 -5.02
N LEU A 24 -14.19 7.53 -5.54
CA LEU A 24 -12.99 7.39 -6.36
C LEU A 24 -11.82 6.86 -5.52
N ILE A 25 -11.62 7.43 -4.32
CA ILE A 25 -10.58 6.98 -3.38
C ILE A 25 -10.84 5.54 -2.97
N LYS A 26 -12.08 5.21 -2.57
CA LYS A 26 -12.44 3.92 -2.00
C LYS A 26 -12.48 2.79 -3.02
N TYR A 27 -13.06 3.03 -4.20
CA TYR A 27 -13.33 1.95 -5.16
C TYR A 27 -12.33 1.90 -6.32
N VAL A 28 -11.48 2.91 -6.48
CA VAL A 28 -10.47 2.94 -7.56
C VAL A 28 -9.05 3.03 -7.01
N TYR A 29 -8.71 4.12 -6.31
CA TYR A 29 -7.32 4.35 -5.89
C TYR A 29 -6.83 3.35 -4.85
N LEU A 30 -7.60 3.14 -3.79
CA LEU A 30 -7.23 2.20 -2.72
C LEU A 30 -7.01 0.75 -3.23
N PRO A 31 -7.97 0.10 -3.91
CA PRO A 31 -7.77 -1.27 -4.38
C PRO A 31 -6.64 -1.38 -5.42
N SER A 32 -6.44 -0.36 -6.24
CA SER A 32 -5.35 -0.33 -7.23
C SER A 32 -3.99 -0.24 -6.54
N ALA A 33 -3.84 0.66 -5.56
CA ALA A 33 -2.63 0.79 -4.76
C ALA A 33 -2.32 -0.48 -3.95
N ILE A 34 -3.33 -1.10 -3.33
CA ILE A 34 -3.19 -2.40 -2.65
C ILE A 34 -2.66 -3.46 -3.60
N LYS A 35 -3.27 -3.58 -4.79
CA LYS A 35 -2.86 -4.55 -5.81
C LYS A 35 -1.42 -4.30 -6.26
N GLU A 36 -1.08 -3.05 -6.55
CA GLU A 36 0.25 -2.65 -7.01
C GLU A 36 1.33 -3.03 -5.99
N VAL A 37 1.17 -2.62 -4.72
CA VAL A 37 2.15 -2.93 -3.67
C VAL A 37 2.24 -4.45 -3.45
N LYS A 38 1.12 -5.17 -3.39
CA LYS A 38 1.13 -6.62 -3.22
C LYS A 38 1.89 -7.31 -4.36
N THR A 39 1.55 -7.00 -5.61
CA THR A 39 2.21 -7.57 -6.80
C THR A 39 3.69 -7.19 -6.88
N ALA A 40 4.05 -5.96 -6.47
CA ALA A 40 5.45 -5.55 -6.42
C ALA A 40 6.25 -6.31 -5.35
N VAL A 41 5.63 -6.68 -4.23
CA VAL A 41 6.30 -7.42 -3.15
C VAL A 41 6.36 -8.92 -3.42
N SER A 42 5.26 -9.54 -3.87
CA SER A 42 5.15 -10.98 -4.07
C SER A 42 4.05 -11.36 -5.06
N LEU A 43 4.29 -12.46 -5.79
CA LEU A 43 3.27 -13.12 -6.63
C LEU A 43 2.63 -14.34 -5.94
N LYS A 44 3.04 -14.68 -4.71
CA LYS A 44 2.47 -15.80 -3.95
C LYS A 44 1.32 -15.32 -3.05
N GLU A 45 0.51 -16.27 -2.57
CA GLU A 45 -0.53 -15.99 -1.56
C GLU A 45 0.09 -15.77 -0.17
N ASP A 46 0.67 -14.60 0.06
CA ASP A 46 1.19 -14.18 1.38
C ASP A 46 0.22 -13.21 2.07
N ALA A 47 -1.10 -13.40 1.91
CA ALA A 47 -2.12 -12.48 2.44
C ALA A 47 -1.95 -12.14 3.93
N PRO A 48 -1.61 -13.10 4.83
CA PRO A 48 -1.39 -12.79 6.25
C PRO A 48 -0.25 -11.81 6.52
N PHE A 49 0.82 -11.80 5.71
CA PHE A 49 1.95 -10.90 5.88
C PHE A 49 1.57 -9.42 5.71
N PHE A 50 0.59 -9.14 4.83
CA PHE A 50 0.15 -7.78 4.54
C PHE A 50 -0.88 -7.27 5.55
N PHE A 51 -1.53 -8.15 6.29
CA PHE A 51 -2.58 -7.77 7.25
C PHE A 51 -2.00 -6.98 8.42
N ASN A 52 -2.56 -5.79 8.70
CA ASN A 52 -2.07 -4.86 9.72
C ASN A 52 -0.58 -4.49 9.63
N ASN A 53 0.04 -4.67 8.46
CA ASN A 53 1.44 -4.32 8.26
C ASN A 53 1.58 -2.80 8.03
N THR A 54 2.28 -2.11 8.93
CA THR A 54 2.39 -0.65 8.90
C THR A 54 3.18 -0.12 7.71
N VAL A 55 4.22 -0.85 7.28
CA VAL A 55 5.04 -0.50 6.11
C VAL A 55 4.22 -0.66 4.83
N PHE A 56 3.42 -1.73 4.76
CA PHE A 56 2.48 -1.97 3.67
C PHE A 56 1.45 -0.84 3.60
N ASN A 57 0.83 -0.50 4.73
CA ASN A 57 -0.17 0.56 4.80
C ASN A 57 0.41 1.91 4.36
N LEU A 58 1.63 2.24 4.76
CA LEU A 58 2.31 3.47 4.35
C LEU A 58 2.60 3.48 2.83
N ALA A 59 3.05 2.37 2.27
CA ALA A 59 3.31 2.26 0.84
C ALA A 59 2.04 2.47 0.01
N VAL A 60 0.93 1.85 0.43
CA VAL A 60 -0.39 2.00 -0.21
C VAL A 60 -0.85 3.46 -0.13
N LEU A 61 -0.77 4.09 1.04
CA LEU A 61 -1.18 5.49 1.22
C LEU A 61 -0.38 6.47 0.36
N ASN A 62 0.94 6.25 0.20
CA ASN A 62 1.76 7.10 -0.68
C ASN A 62 1.29 7.04 -2.13
N ILE A 63 0.90 5.86 -2.62
CA ILE A 63 0.38 5.68 -3.99
C ILE A 63 -1.01 6.31 -4.13
N VAL A 64 -1.88 6.13 -3.15
CA VAL A 64 -3.21 6.78 -3.14
C VAL A 64 -3.08 8.30 -3.17
N ALA A 65 -2.23 8.88 -2.32
CA ALA A 65 -1.96 10.32 -2.31
C ALA A 65 -1.40 10.80 -3.67
N HIS A 66 -0.44 10.06 -4.22
CA HIS A 66 0.16 10.41 -5.50
C HIS A 66 -0.86 10.45 -6.64
N HIS A 67 -1.72 9.44 -6.77
CA HIS A 67 -2.77 9.43 -7.80
C HIS A 67 -3.83 10.51 -7.56
N TYR A 68 -4.14 10.78 -6.30
CA TYR A 68 -5.10 11.82 -5.94
C TYR A 68 -4.61 13.22 -6.34
N ASP A 69 -3.34 13.51 -6.07
CA ASP A 69 -2.68 14.80 -6.37
C ASP A 69 -2.36 14.96 -7.86
N ASN A 70 -2.11 13.85 -8.58
CA ASN A 70 -1.64 13.84 -9.96
C ASN A 70 -2.69 13.20 -10.90
N ARG A 71 -3.86 13.83 -11.02
CA ARG A 71 -4.98 13.29 -11.84
C ARG A 71 -4.77 13.42 -13.34
N SER A 72 -3.96 14.38 -13.77
CA SER A 72 -3.64 14.58 -15.18
C SER A 72 -2.43 13.73 -15.54
N THR A 73 -2.49 13.06 -16.69
CA THR A 73 -1.35 12.35 -17.27
C THR A 73 -0.30 13.29 -17.83
N THR A 74 -0.64 14.58 -18.01
CA THR A 74 0.27 15.64 -18.43
C THR A 74 0.33 16.74 -17.37
N SER A 75 1.53 17.27 -17.15
CA SER A 75 1.78 18.39 -16.26
C SER A 75 2.75 19.36 -16.93
N ASN A 76 2.59 20.65 -16.65
CA ASN A 76 3.59 21.67 -17.04
C ASN A 76 4.81 21.65 -16.10
N GLU A 77 4.67 20.99 -14.95
CA GLU A 77 5.73 20.76 -13.97
C GLU A 77 6.31 19.35 -14.11
N GLN A 78 7.58 19.17 -13.76
CA GLN A 78 8.19 17.85 -13.70
C GLN A 78 7.48 16.99 -12.64
N SER A 79 6.77 15.97 -13.09
CA SER A 79 6.21 14.92 -12.22
C SER A 79 7.16 13.73 -12.16
N PHE A 80 7.19 13.03 -11.03
CA PHE A 80 7.86 11.75 -10.90
C PHE A 80 6.82 10.64 -10.95
N ASP A 81 7.06 9.60 -11.75
CA ASP A 81 6.11 8.50 -11.98
C ASP A 81 5.71 7.74 -10.69
N MET A 82 6.53 7.83 -9.64
CA MET A 82 6.24 7.21 -8.35
C MET A 82 6.89 8.02 -7.22
N PRO A 83 6.25 8.15 -6.05
CA PRO A 83 6.89 8.73 -4.87
C PRO A 83 8.20 7.99 -4.56
N SER A 84 9.31 8.72 -4.44
CA SER A 84 10.65 8.16 -4.22
C SER A 84 10.75 7.29 -2.96
N SER A 85 9.88 7.53 -1.97
CA SER A 85 9.73 6.73 -0.77
C SER A 85 9.09 5.36 -1.04
N SER A 86 8.14 5.26 -1.98
CA SER A 86 7.37 4.02 -2.24
C SER A 86 8.27 2.86 -2.65
N MET A 87 9.27 3.09 -3.51
CA MET A 87 10.21 2.03 -3.90
C MET A 87 11.00 1.47 -2.72
N LYS A 88 11.46 2.36 -1.81
CA LYS A 88 12.20 1.95 -0.61
C LYS A 88 11.33 1.11 0.32
N LEU A 89 10.06 1.48 0.47
CA LEU A 89 9.08 0.71 1.26
C LEU A 89 8.84 -0.67 0.63
N VAL A 90 8.69 -0.76 -0.68
CA VAL A 90 8.55 -2.04 -1.40
C VAL A 90 9.78 -2.94 -1.19
N GLN A 91 11.01 -2.40 -1.26
CA GLN A 91 12.21 -3.21 -0.99
C GLN A 91 12.30 -3.68 0.46
N THR A 92 11.85 -2.84 1.41
CA THR A 92 11.74 -3.21 2.83
C THR A 92 10.77 -4.37 3.00
N LEU A 93 9.57 -4.26 2.42
CA LEU A 93 8.54 -5.31 2.45
C LEU A 93 9.02 -6.64 1.85
N ARG A 94 9.77 -6.59 0.74
CA ARG A 94 10.35 -7.79 0.13
C ARG A 94 11.31 -8.50 1.07
N SER A 95 12.15 -7.73 1.77
CA SER A 95 13.11 -8.27 2.75
C SER A 95 12.39 -8.85 3.97
N ASP A 96 11.42 -8.12 4.51
CA ASP A 96 10.61 -8.55 5.65
C ASP A 96 9.80 -9.81 5.34
N LEU A 97 9.29 -9.94 4.11
CA LEU A 97 8.54 -11.12 3.68
C LEU A 97 9.42 -12.38 3.66
N VAL A 98 10.69 -12.27 3.28
CA VAL A 98 11.62 -13.41 3.32
C VAL A 98 11.77 -13.90 4.75
N LYS A 99 12.00 -12.99 5.69
CA LYS A 99 12.10 -13.33 7.11
C LYS A 99 10.80 -13.93 7.64
N TRP A 100 9.67 -13.28 7.36
CA TRP A 100 8.35 -13.78 7.79
C TRP A 100 8.08 -15.20 7.28
N ARG A 101 8.42 -15.50 6.02
CA ARG A 101 8.28 -16.87 5.49
C ARG A 101 9.15 -17.87 6.23
N GLN A 102 10.39 -17.53 6.57
CA GLN A 102 11.25 -18.43 7.36
C GLN A 102 10.61 -18.73 8.72
N ASP A 103 10.20 -17.68 9.43
CA ASP A 103 9.59 -17.79 10.75
C ASP A 103 8.28 -18.60 10.72
N ASN A 104 7.53 -18.59 9.60
CA ASN A 104 6.25 -19.30 9.47
C ASN A 104 6.35 -20.70 8.82
N ILE A 105 7.41 -20.98 8.05
CA ILE A 105 7.70 -22.34 7.53
C ILE A 105 8.20 -23.25 8.68
N GLU A 106 8.99 -22.71 9.61
CA GLU A 106 9.46 -23.45 10.79
C GLU A 106 8.31 -23.86 11.74
N VAL A 107 7.20 -23.12 11.74
CA VAL A 107 6.00 -23.47 12.53
C VAL A 107 5.27 -24.67 11.94
N THR A 108 5.15 -24.76 10.61
CA THR A 108 4.45 -25.88 9.94
C THR A 108 5.19 -27.22 10.02
N ASN A 109 6.50 -27.23 10.27
CA ASN A 109 7.30 -28.45 10.36
C ASN A 109 7.45 -28.97 11.81
N ASN A 110 6.86 -28.28 12.80
CA ASN A 110 6.99 -28.61 14.23
C ASN A 110 5.64 -28.99 14.89
N GLU A 111 4.58 -29.22 14.12
CA GLU A 111 3.35 -29.82 14.66
C GLU A 111 3.47 -31.36 14.64
N PRO A 112 3.24 -32.05 15.78
CA PRO A 112 3.37 -33.50 15.92
C PRO A 112 2.22 -34.32 15.29
#